data_AF-A0AAD2FQN4-F1
#
_entry.id   AF-A0AAD2FQN4-F1
#
_cell.length_a   1.000
_cell.length_b   1.000
_cell.length_c   1.000
_cell.angle_alpha   90.00
_cell.angle_beta   90.00
_cell.angle_gamma   90.00
#
_symmetry.space_group_name_H-M   'P 1'
#
loop_
_entity.id
_entity.type
_entity.pdbx_description
1 polymer ?
#
loop_
_entity_poly.entity_id
_entity_poly.type
_entity_poly.pdbx_seq_one_letter_code
_entity_poly.pdbx_strand_id
1 'polypeptide(L)'
;MQVWSQDTGDAMLQLDEKPDVLIQRNDEEGSNFNIDFEGKIYYIDEKSRIVDGRNKRIVGVSMDLRDGQQKVLAVLGSVEWVLIHHSSDEWQMIPAENLIAATRSTGTKLAFLVQKPSDVGGLAHALELGVDALCVNGTTASHHLWEAIFQARTEKQDSLKKRKQTVPIKPSIVTGTGSRLDTKEPVLADRVCVDLVQMLSPDEGCWIGSFAKLMALILSEAETSTYVPTRPFRINAGPVHSYICMADNSTKYLCELQAGDKVLVFNSVAGTSRGVAVGRLKQEVRPCVLIRLETPANQQGQIFLQQAETVRLGHERGKFLRASDLDHEAIDNNKPILLRTLAAGTHIGIAFEGSVEER
;
A
#
# COMPACT_ATOMS: atom_id res chain seq x y z
N MET A 1 15.46 -2.64 13.81
CA MET A 1 15.81 -3.75 12.91
C MET A 1 16.75 -4.65 13.67
N GLN A 2 16.52 -5.96 13.65
CA GLN A 2 17.41 -6.95 14.23
C GLN A 2 18.49 -7.38 13.24
N VAL A 3 19.61 -7.84 13.77
CA VAL A 3 20.71 -8.45 13.00
C VAL A 3 20.79 -9.93 13.35
N TRP A 4 20.65 -10.79 12.35
CA TRP A 4 20.64 -12.23 12.50
C TRP A 4 21.88 -12.84 11.83
N SER A 5 22.48 -13.86 12.43
CA SER A 5 23.53 -14.68 11.81
C SER A 5 23.04 -16.10 11.62
N GLN A 6 23.22 -16.68 10.44
CA GLN A 6 23.22 -18.14 10.27
C GLN A 6 24.62 -18.63 10.63
N ASP A 7 24.68 -19.57 11.56
CA ASP A 7 25.89 -20.19 12.07
C ASP A 7 26.88 -19.24 12.77
N THR A 8 27.80 -19.83 13.53
CA THR A 8 28.84 -19.13 14.28
C THR A 8 30.19 -19.39 13.62
N GLY A 9 30.56 -18.55 12.64
CA GLY A 9 31.91 -18.55 12.09
C GLY A 9 32.89 -17.77 12.97
N ASP A 10 34.20 -17.98 12.78
CA ASP A 10 35.27 -17.22 13.45
C ASP A 10 35.14 -15.70 13.27
N ALA A 11 34.50 -15.28 12.16
CA ALA A 11 34.20 -13.87 11.89
C ALA A 11 33.33 -13.23 12.99
N MET A 12 32.44 -13.99 13.64
CA MET A 12 31.57 -13.46 14.71
C MET A 12 32.36 -13.08 15.98
N LEU A 13 33.51 -13.71 16.22
CA LEU A 13 34.39 -13.42 17.36
C LEU A 13 35.14 -12.09 17.20
N GLN A 14 35.21 -11.55 15.98
CA GLN A 14 35.94 -10.32 15.65
C GLN A 14 35.02 -9.10 15.45
N LEU A 15 33.71 -9.25 15.63
CA LEU A 15 32.78 -8.13 15.48
C LEU A 15 32.74 -7.28 16.75
N ASP A 16 32.76 -5.96 16.57
CA ASP A 16 32.56 -4.99 17.65
C ASP A 16 31.14 -5.07 18.23
N GLU A 17 30.15 -5.39 17.39
CA GLU A 17 28.75 -5.58 17.77
C GLU A 17 28.31 -7.02 17.46
N LYS A 18 27.65 -7.67 18.43
CA LYS A 18 27.13 -9.03 18.26
C LYS A 18 25.75 -9.03 17.59
N PRO A 19 25.41 -10.05 16.78
CA PRO A 19 24.05 -10.20 16.26
C PRO A 19 23.03 -10.38 17.40
N ASP A 20 21.77 -10.06 17.14
CA ASP A 20 20.66 -10.24 18.09
C ASP A 20 20.18 -11.71 18.13
N VAL A 21 20.30 -12.42 17.01
CA VAL A 21 19.81 -13.78 16.82
C VAL A 21 20.83 -14.64 16.10
N LEU A 22 21.03 -15.87 16.58
CA LEU A 22 21.76 -16.92 15.89
C LEU A 22 20.77 -17.96 15.37
N ILE A 23 20.96 -18.39 14.13
CA ILE A 23 20.20 -19.45 13.48
C ILE A 23 21.14 -20.61 13.17
N GLN A 24 20.85 -21.77 13.74
CA GLN A 24 21.57 -23.01 13.43
C GLN A 24 20.85 -23.75 12.30
N ARG A 25 21.59 -24.19 11.28
CA ARG A 25 21.09 -25.18 10.32
C ARG A 25 21.29 -26.58 10.90
N ASN A 26 20.19 -27.33 10.99
CA ASN A 26 20.14 -28.60 11.68
C ASN A 26 20.63 -29.71 10.74
N ASP A 27 21.92 -29.67 10.39
CA ASP A 27 22.58 -30.73 9.62
C ASP A 27 23.18 -31.80 10.56
N GLU A 28 23.30 -31.49 11.86
CA GLU A 28 23.77 -32.41 12.90
C GLU A 28 22.88 -32.29 14.14
N GLU A 29 22.19 -33.38 14.50
CA GLU A 29 21.42 -33.50 15.72
C GLU A 29 22.30 -33.16 16.94
N GLY A 30 22.05 -32.01 17.56
CA GLY A 30 22.47 -31.77 18.95
C GLY A 30 23.95 -31.42 19.16
N SER A 31 24.59 -30.68 18.27
CA SER A 31 25.82 -29.96 18.67
C SER A 31 25.44 -28.84 19.65
N ASN A 32 25.74 -29.09 20.93
CA ASN A 32 25.58 -28.16 22.03
C ASN A 32 26.18 -26.80 21.66
N PHE A 33 25.40 -25.73 21.82
CA PHE A 33 25.96 -24.38 21.98
C PHE A 33 26.91 -24.42 23.17
N ASN A 34 28.20 -24.59 22.92
CA ASN A 34 29.24 -24.25 23.89
C ASN A 34 29.68 -22.80 23.68
N ILE A 35 28.71 -21.92 23.41
CA ILE A 35 28.90 -20.51 23.13
C ILE A 35 28.00 -19.74 24.09
N ASP A 36 28.62 -18.96 24.95
CA ASP A 36 27.96 -18.03 25.84
C ASP A 36 27.40 -16.86 25.02
N PHE A 37 26.19 -17.05 24.49
CA PHE A 37 25.48 -16.07 23.67
C PHE A 37 24.19 -15.62 24.38
N GLU A 38 24.18 -14.36 24.81
CA GLU A 38 23.07 -13.78 25.55
C GLU A 38 21.79 -13.59 24.69
N GLY A 39 21.95 -13.48 23.35
CA GLY A 39 20.87 -13.26 22.40
C GLY A 39 19.96 -14.48 22.15
N LYS A 40 19.07 -14.37 21.17
CA LYS A 40 18.13 -15.47 20.83
C LYS A 40 18.80 -16.51 19.96
N ILE A 41 18.46 -17.77 20.21
CA ILE A 41 18.96 -18.90 19.44
C ILE A 41 17.75 -19.57 18.79
N TYR A 42 17.76 -19.62 17.46
CA TYR A 42 16.80 -20.36 16.65
C TYR A 42 17.52 -21.47 15.90
N TYR A 43 16.76 -22.47 15.47
CA TYR A 43 17.23 -23.45 14.49
C TYR A 43 16.18 -23.64 13.40
N ILE A 44 16.62 -24.01 12.20
CA ILE A 44 15.74 -24.35 11.09
C ILE A 44 15.70 -25.88 11.00
N ASP A 45 14.51 -26.44 11.14
CA ASP A 45 14.32 -27.90 11.02
C ASP A 45 14.20 -28.36 9.56
N GLU A 46 14.12 -29.67 9.35
CA GLU A 46 14.00 -30.31 8.03
C GLU A 46 12.76 -29.87 7.22
N LYS A 47 11.76 -29.29 7.88
CA LYS A 47 10.54 -28.75 7.25
C LYS A 47 10.61 -27.24 7.03
N SER A 48 11.81 -26.66 7.12
CA SER A 48 12.07 -25.23 6.99
C SER A 48 11.32 -24.38 8.03
N ARG A 49 11.01 -24.94 9.20
CA ARG A 49 10.39 -24.18 10.30
C ARG A 49 11.47 -23.57 11.17
N ILE A 50 11.30 -22.30 11.51
CA ILE A 50 12.16 -21.60 12.47
C ILE A 50 11.64 -21.91 13.86
N VAL A 51 12.47 -22.56 14.67
CA VAL A 51 12.12 -23.03 16.02
C VAL A 51 13.01 -22.34 17.04
N ASP A 52 12.41 -21.87 18.12
CA ASP A 52 13.12 -21.29 19.25
C ASP A 52 13.86 -22.38 20.03
N GLY A 53 15.19 -22.25 20.12
CA GLY A 53 16.07 -23.24 20.72
C GLY A 53 15.84 -23.45 22.20
N ARG A 54 15.34 -22.44 22.94
CA ARG A 54 15.16 -22.48 24.39
C ARG A 54 13.85 -23.13 24.81
N ASN A 55 12.75 -22.82 24.10
CA ASN A 55 11.41 -23.29 24.46
C ASN A 55 10.79 -24.27 23.43
N LYS A 56 11.51 -24.58 22.34
CA LYS A 56 11.10 -25.50 21.26
C LYS A 56 9.81 -25.08 20.54
N ARG A 57 9.40 -23.81 20.62
CA ARG A 57 8.22 -23.27 19.92
C ARG A 57 8.57 -22.92 18.48
N ILE A 58 7.70 -23.28 17.54
CA ILE A 58 7.79 -22.79 16.16
C ILE A 58 7.44 -21.30 16.16
N VAL A 59 8.37 -20.47 15.71
CA VAL A 59 8.21 -19.01 15.63
C VAL A 59 8.06 -18.53 14.18
N GLY A 60 8.45 -19.34 13.20
CA GLY A 60 8.45 -18.89 11.82
C GLY A 60 8.67 -19.97 10.80
N VAL A 61 8.79 -19.54 9.55
CA VAL A 61 9.16 -20.39 8.41
C VAL A 61 10.27 -19.72 7.61
N SER A 62 11.17 -20.54 7.07
CA SER A 62 12.21 -20.18 6.13
C SER A 62 11.75 -20.57 4.73
N MET A 63 11.80 -19.65 3.78
CA MET A 63 11.27 -19.85 2.43
C MET A 63 12.20 -19.24 1.39
N ASP A 64 12.31 -19.87 0.23
CA ASP A 64 13.02 -19.32 -0.92
C ASP A 64 12.04 -18.46 -1.75
N LEU A 65 12.43 -17.24 -2.13
CA LEU A 65 11.59 -16.38 -2.93
C LEU A 65 11.31 -16.96 -4.33
N ARG A 66 12.17 -17.85 -4.84
CA ARG A 66 11.94 -18.61 -6.09
C ARG A 66 10.70 -19.49 -6.02
N ASP A 67 10.28 -19.90 -4.83
CA ASP A 67 9.05 -20.66 -4.63
C ASP A 67 7.77 -19.85 -4.88
N GLY A 68 7.92 -18.55 -5.14
CA GLY A 68 6.86 -17.63 -5.53
C GLY A 68 6.35 -16.81 -4.34
N GLN A 69 6.17 -15.50 -4.57
CA GLN A 69 5.68 -14.56 -3.58
C GLN A 69 4.33 -14.98 -2.95
N GLN A 70 3.48 -15.67 -3.70
CA GLN A 70 2.17 -16.14 -3.21
C GLN A 70 2.27 -17.10 -2.02
N LYS A 71 3.31 -17.96 -1.96
CA LYS A 71 3.49 -18.87 -0.81
C LYS A 71 3.84 -18.11 0.46
N VAL A 72 4.67 -17.06 0.33
CA VAL A 72 4.99 -16.17 1.46
C VAL A 72 3.73 -15.44 1.92
N LEU A 73 2.95 -14.89 0.98
CA LEU A 73 1.69 -14.20 1.31
C LEU A 73 0.69 -15.11 2.04
N ALA A 74 0.61 -16.39 1.67
CA ALA A 74 -0.31 -17.35 2.27
C ALA A 74 -0.02 -17.67 3.74
N VAL A 75 1.23 -17.48 4.21
CA VAL A 75 1.61 -17.75 5.61
C VAL A 75 1.59 -16.52 6.50
N LEU A 76 1.47 -15.31 5.93
CA LEU A 76 1.39 -14.08 6.70
C LEU A 76 0.17 -14.10 7.63
N GLY A 77 0.37 -13.68 8.87
CA GLY A 77 -0.62 -13.72 9.95
C GLY A 77 -0.69 -15.05 10.70
N SER A 78 -0.10 -16.13 10.16
CA SER A 78 -0.09 -17.44 10.82
C SER A 78 1.18 -17.71 11.62
N VAL A 79 2.26 -16.95 11.36
CA VAL A 79 3.57 -17.11 12.00
C VAL A 79 4.13 -15.78 12.47
N GLU A 80 5.02 -15.80 13.47
CA GLU A 80 5.67 -14.57 13.96
C GLU A 80 6.75 -14.08 12.99
N TRP A 81 7.51 -14.99 12.38
CA TRP A 81 8.62 -14.66 11.48
C TRP A 81 8.53 -15.40 10.14
N VAL A 82 8.88 -14.71 9.06
CA VAL A 82 9.25 -15.34 7.80
C VAL A 82 10.67 -14.93 7.44
N LEU A 83 11.56 -15.92 7.31
CA LEU A 83 12.92 -15.72 6.82
C LEU A 83 12.94 -16.01 5.31
N ILE A 84 13.31 -15.02 4.53
CA ILE A 84 13.32 -15.10 3.07
C ILE A 84 14.76 -15.27 2.59
N HIS A 85 14.96 -16.29 1.77
CA HIS A 85 16.19 -16.56 1.05
C HIS A 85 16.02 -16.21 -0.42
N HIS A 86 17.12 -15.78 -1.04
CA HIS A 86 17.21 -15.63 -2.48
C HIS A 86 18.53 -16.27 -2.92
N SER A 87 18.49 -17.05 -4.00
CA SER A 87 19.68 -17.73 -4.52
C SER A 87 20.17 -17.16 -5.85
N SER A 88 19.53 -16.10 -6.36
CA SER A 88 19.85 -15.51 -7.67
C SER A 88 20.48 -14.14 -7.49
N ASP A 89 21.51 -13.85 -8.29
CA ASP A 89 22.16 -12.53 -8.35
C ASP A 89 21.23 -11.40 -8.82
N GLU A 90 20.09 -11.75 -9.42
CA GLU A 90 19.02 -10.84 -9.82
C GLU A 90 18.15 -10.46 -8.61
N TRP A 91 18.66 -9.57 -7.77
CA TRP A 91 17.88 -8.93 -6.72
C TRP A 91 16.85 -7.96 -7.34
N GLN A 92 15.57 -8.29 -7.26
CA GLN A 92 14.49 -7.36 -7.61
C GLN A 92 13.93 -6.75 -6.31
N MET A 93 14.07 -5.44 -6.16
CA MET A 93 13.56 -4.67 -5.02
C MET A 93 12.02 -4.74 -4.86
N ILE A 94 11.30 -4.91 -5.98
CA ILE A 94 9.83 -4.94 -6.03
C ILE A 94 9.22 -6.06 -5.16
N PRO A 95 9.72 -7.32 -5.20
CA PRO A 95 9.29 -8.37 -4.29
C PRO A 95 9.36 -8.02 -2.79
N ALA A 96 10.42 -7.34 -2.34
CA ALA A 96 10.60 -7.04 -0.92
C ALA A 96 9.58 -5.99 -0.43
N GLU A 97 9.34 -4.95 -1.22
CA GLU A 97 8.36 -3.90 -0.90
C GLU A 97 6.94 -4.45 -0.79
N ASN A 98 6.54 -5.33 -1.72
CA ASN A 98 5.22 -5.96 -1.69
C ASN A 98 5.02 -6.79 -0.42
N LEU A 99 6.05 -7.52 0.00
CA LEU A 99 6.00 -8.34 1.21
C LEU A 99 5.95 -7.49 2.48
N ILE A 100 6.75 -6.41 2.55
CA ILE A 100 6.71 -5.44 3.65
C ILE A 100 5.33 -4.76 3.74
N ALA A 101 4.73 -4.43 2.60
CA ALA A 101 3.38 -3.85 2.58
C ALA A 101 2.33 -4.85 3.10
N ALA A 102 2.41 -6.12 2.67
CA ALA A 102 1.47 -7.16 3.06
C ALA A 102 1.56 -7.55 4.55
N THR A 103 2.72 -7.44 5.19
CA THR A 103 2.84 -7.78 6.63
C THR A 103 2.16 -6.79 7.57
N ARG A 104 1.92 -5.54 7.14
CA ARG A 104 1.36 -4.46 7.97
C ARG A 104 0.04 -4.82 8.64
N SER A 105 -0.81 -5.60 7.97
CA SER A 105 -2.14 -6.01 8.48
C SER A 105 -2.13 -7.31 9.28
N THR A 106 -0.97 -7.97 9.39
CA THR A 106 -0.90 -9.36 9.89
C THR A 106 -0.07 -9.52 11.17
N GLY A 107 0.85 -8.60 11.45
CA GLY A 107 1.76 -8.67 12.60
C GLY A 107 2.94 -9.65 12.44
N THR A 108 3.01 -10.39 11.32
CA THR A 108 4.17 -11.20 10.95
C THR A 108 5.37 -10.31 10.61
N LYS A 109 6.56 -10.71 11.06
CA LYS A 109 7.82 -9.99 10.83
C LYS A 109 8.65 -10.64 9.72
N LEU A 110 9.39 -9.83 8.99
CA LEU A 110 10.24 -10.29 7.88
C LEU A 110 11.72 -10.23 8.23
N ALA A 111 12.41 -11.35 8.03
CA ALA A 111 13.85 -11.42 7.98
C ALA A 111 14.31 -11.73 6.56
N PHE A 112 15.35 -11.07 6.06
CA PHE A 112 15.92 -11.35 4.74
C PHE A 112 17.37 -11.78 4.85
N LEU A 113 17.71 -12.91 4.21
CA LEU A 113 19.11 -13.31 4.03
C LEU A 113 19.77 -12.42 2.97
N VAL A 114 20.81 -11.69 3.37
CA VAL A 114 21.64 -10.85 2.50
C VAL A 114 23.02 -11.47 2.31
N GLN A 115 23.55 -11.33 1.09
CA GLN A 115 24.86 -11.90 0.71
C GLN A 115 25.88 -10.82 0.31
N LYS A 116 25.42 -9.63 -0.09
CA LYS A 116 26.29 -8.53 -0.54
C LYS A 116 25.86 -7.19 0.08
N PRO A 117 26.80 -6.27 0.36
CA PRO A 117 26.49 -4.97 0.97
C PRO A 117 25.50 -4.12 0.18
N SER A 118 25.45 -4.26 -1.15
CA SER A 118 24.54 -3.50 -2.02
C SER A 118 23.06 -3.72 -1.71
N ASP A 119 22.70 -4.88 -1.15
CA ASP A 119 21.29 -5.25 -0.91
C ASP A 119 20.77 -4.68 0.42
N VAL A 120 21.70 -4.36 1.34
CA VAL A 120 21.40 -3.88 2.69
C VAL A 120 20.64 -2.56 2.64
N GLY A 121 21.12 -1.59 1.86
CA GLY A 121 20.51 -0.27 1.78
C GLY A 121 19.05 -0.33 1.31
N GLY A 122 18.78 -1.14 0.28
CA GLY A 122 17.44 -1.35 -0.25
C GLY A 122 16.52 -2.01 0.76
N LEU A 123 16.93 -3.10 1.41
CA LEU A 123 16.11 -3.83 2.38
C LEU A 123 15.91 -3.08 3.70
N ALA A 124 16.93 -2.41 4.19
CA ALA A 124 16.89 -1.67 5.44
C ALA A 124 15.99 -0.44 5.37
N HIS A 125 15.76 0.09 4.16
CA HIS A 125 15.00 1.33 3.91
C HIS A 125 13.81 1.16 2.96
N ALA A 126 13.50 -0.05 2.49
CA ALA A 126 12.36 -0.30 1.60
C ALA A 126 11.06 0.27 2.19
N LEU A 127 10.33 1.05 1.38
CA LEU A 127 9.13 1.81 1.80
C LEU A 127 9.35 2.73 3.02
N GLU A 128 10.59 3.21 3.22
CA GLU A 128 11.08 3.96 4.38
C GLU A 128 10.85 3.31 5.76
N LEU A 129 10.39 2.06 5.76
CA LEU A 129 10.22 1.23 6.94
C LEU A 129 11.38 0.26 7.06
N GLY A 130 11.73 -0.40 5.95
CA GLY A 130 12.65 -1.52 5.86
C GLY A 130 12.19 -2.77 6.60
N VAL A 131 12.92 -3.86 6.38
CA VAL A 131 12.65 -5.15 7.01
C VAL A 131 12.84 -5.15 8.54
N ASP A 132 12.22 -6.12 9.21
CA ASP A 132 12.34 -6.28 10.66
C ASP A 132 13.71 -6.81 11.06
N ALA A 133 14.30 -7.68 10.24
CA ALA A 133 15.63 -8.23 10.43
C ALA A 133 16.41 -8.41 9.12
N LEU A 134 17.72 -8.20 9.19
CA LEU A 134 18.67 -8.65 8.17
C LEU A 134 19.43 -9.85 8.71
N CYS A 135 19.47 -10.90 7.91
CA CYS A 135 20.15 -12.14 8.21
C CYS A 135 21.36 -12.30 7.28
N VAL A 136 22.48 -12.77 7.81
CA VAL A 136 23.67 -13.05 7.02
C VAL A 136 24.18 -14.45 7.35
N ASN A 137 24.86 -15.11 6.42
CA ASN A 137 25.59 -16.32 6.75
C ASN A 137 26.93 -15.95 7.40
N GLY A 138 27.06 -16.19 8.70
CA GLY A 138 28.21 -15.80 9.51
C GLY A 138 29.52 -16.48 9.12
N THR A 139 29.48 -17.61 8.40
CA THR A 139 30.70 -18.29 7.91
C THR A 139 31.25 -17.67 6.63
N THR A 140 30.39 -17.09 5.78
CA THR A 140 30.77 -16.52 4.48
C THR A 140 30.69 -15.00 4.43
N ALA A 141 30.15 -14.37 5.47
CA ALA A 141 30.00 -12.92 5.54
C ALA A 141 31.37 -12.22 5.54
N SER A 142 31.54 -11.25 4.64
CA SER A 142 32.68 -10.34 4.70
C SER A 142 32.50 -9.30 5.81
N HIS A 143 33.61 -8.75 6.30
CA HIS A 143 33.60 -7.64 7.28
C HIS A 143 32.75 -6.45 6.77
N HIS A 144 32.88 -6.10 5.49
CA HIS A 144 32.12 -5.02 4.87
C HIS A 144 30.60 -5.25 4.85
N LEU A 145 30.14 -6.51 4.76
CA LEU A 145 28.72 -6.82 4.85
C LEU A 145 28.19 -6.61 6.28
N TRP A 146 28.96 -7.02 7.28
CA TRP A 146 28.64 -6.75 8.67
C TRP A 146 28.58 -5.25 8.97
N GLU A 147 29.59 -4.49 8.55
CA GLU A 147 29.62 -3.02 8.68
C GLU A 147 28.37 -2.38 8.07
N ALA A 148 28.02 -2.75 6.83
CA ALA A 148 26.85 -2.21 6.15
C ALA A 148 25.54 -2.48 6.93
N ILE A 149 25.38 -3.68 7.48
CA ILE A 149 24.19 -4.07 8.26
C ILE A 149 24.10 -3.27 9.57
N PHE A 150 25.20 -3.16 10.32
CA PHE A 150 25.22 -2.41 11.58
C PHE A 150 25.07 -0.91 11.37
N GLN A 151 25.65 -0.36 10.30
CA GLN A 151 25.43 1.03 9.91
C GLN A 151 23.95 1.28 9.61
N ALA A 152 23.32 0.44 8.79
CA ALA A 152 21.89 0.55 8.47
C ALA A 152 21.00 0.39 9.72
N ARG A 153 21.37 -0.46 10.68
CA ARG A 153 20.70 -0.58 11.98
C ARG A 153 20.76 0.75 12.75
N THR A 154 21.93 1.35 12.83
CA THR A 154 22.17 2.61 13.55
C THR A 154 21.39 3.76 12.95
N GLU A 155 21.47 3.92 11.61
CA GLU A 155 20.73 4.93 10.86
C GLU A 155 19.21 4.81 11.07
N LYS A 156 18.68 3.59 11.07
CA LYS A 156 17.26 3.32 11.34
C LYS A 156 16.88 3.60 12.79
N GLN A 157 17.73 3.29 13.77
CA GLN A 157 17.47 3.63 15.17
C GLN A 157 17.44 5.14 15.42
N ASP A 158 18.36 5.89 14.82
CA ASP A 158 18.39 7.36 14.96
C ASP A 158 17.22 8.04 14.24
N SER A 159 16.81 7.49 13.09
CA SER A 159 15.58 7.90 12.40
C SER A 159 14.33 7.62 13.25
N LEU A 160 14.26 6.46 13.91
CA LEU A 160 13.14 6.08 14.80
C LEU A 160 13.07 6.94 16.06
N LYS A 161 14.21 7.34 16.64
CA LYS A 161 14.24 8.29 17.77
C LYS A 161 13.66 9.65 17.38
N LYS A 162 13.88 10.10 16.13
CA LYS A 162 13.26 11.31 15.58
C LYS A 162 11.77 11.13 15.22
N ARG A 163 11.35 9.92 14.84
CA ARG A 163 9.98 9.55 14.39
C ARG A 163 8.96 9.23 15.50
N LYS A 164 9.28 9.28 16.80
CA LYS A 164 8.33 8.96 17.90
C LYS A 164 7.12 9.91 18.06
N GLN A 165 6.85 10.78 17.08
CA GLN A 165 5.67 11.65 17.02
C GLN A 165 4.92 11.46 15.68
N THR A 166 4.44 10.26 15.36
CA THR A 166 3.64 10.04 14.16
C THR A 166 2.20 9.76 14.53
N VAL A 167 1.39 10.82 14.46
CA VAL A 167 -0.07 10.78 14.56
C VAL A 167 -0.59 10.10 13.28
N PRO A 168 -1.54 9.15 13.34
CA PRO A 168 -2.12 8.57 12.13
C PRO A 168 -2.63 9.69 11.23
N ILE A 169 -2.11 9.76 10.01
CA ILE A 169 -2.47 10.78 9.02
C ILE A 169 -3.94 10.56 8.65
N LYS A 170 -4.82 11.37 9.24
CA LYS A 170 -6.24 11.32 8.96
C LYS A 170 -6.50 12.00 7.61
N PRO A 171 -7.30 11.38 6.72
CA PRO A 171 -7.75 12.06 5.52
C PRO A 171 -8.58 13.29 5.92
N SER A 172 -8.46 14.35 5.14
CA SER A 172 -9.24 15.58 5.32
C SER A 172 -10.20 15.73 4.15
N ILE A 173 -11.41 16.21 4.43
CA ILE A 173 -12.38 16.57 3.40
C ILE A 173 -12.41 18.09 3.34
N VAL A 174 -12.15 18.63 2.16
CA VAL A 174 -12.11 20.07 1.90
C VAL A 174 -12.95 20.41 0.69
N THR A 175 -13.44 21.64 0.64
CA THR A 175 -14.04 22.19 -0.57
C THR A 175 -12.94 22.83 -1.40
N GLY A 176 -12.67 22.24 -2.56
CA GLY A 176 -11.76 22.75 -3.56
C GLY A 176 -12.48 23.07 -4.86
N THR A 177 -11.75 23.08 -5.95
CA THR A 177 -12.25 23.40 -7.29
C THR A 177 -12.00 22.26 -8.27
N GLY A 178 -12.94 22.10 -9.19
CA GLY A 178 -12.84 21.24 -10.36
C GLY A 178 -12.98 22.09 -11.62
N SER A 179 -12.05 21.95 -12.56
CA SER A 179 -12.08 22.63 -13.84
C SER A 179 -11.69 21.70 -14.98
N ARG A 180 -12.36 21.83 -16.14
CA ARG A 180 -12.02 21.01 -17.32
C ARG A 180 -10.68 21.47 -17.89
N LEU A 181 -9.76 20.53 -18.15
CA LEU A 181 -8.39 20.80 -18.59
C LEU A 181 -8.13 20.40 -20.05
N ASP A 182 -8.87 19.42 -20.58
CA ASP A 182 -8.66 18.95 -21.94
C ASP A 182 -9.23 19.87 -23.02
N THR A 183 -8.79 19.64 -24.27
CA THR A 183 -9.26 20.36 -25.46
C THR A 183 -10.71 19.99 -25.81
N LYS A 184 -11.26 20.56 -26.90
CA LYS A 184 -12.66 20.38 -27.34
C LYS A 184 -13.15 18.92 -27.38
N GLU A 185 -12.26 17.98 -27.66
CA GLU A 185 -12.63 16.59 -27.94
C GLU A 185 -12.41 15.68 -26.72
N PRO A 186 -13.44 14.91 -26.29
CA PRO A 186 -13.29 13.90 -25.26
C PRO A 186 -12.31 12.78 -25.67
N VAL A 187 -11.58 12.24 -24.68
CA VAL A 187 -10.65 11.12 -24.87
C VAL A 187 -11.37 9.79 -24.64
N LEU A 188 -11.17 8.81 -25.52
CA LEU A 188 -11.69 7.46 -25.30
C LEU A 188 -10.94 6.77 -24.16
N ALA A 189 -11.68 6.20 -23.21
CA ALA A 189 -11.11 5.48 -22.07
C ALA A 189 -11.91 4.23 -21.73
N ASP A 190 -11.22 3.19 -21.25
CA ASP A 190 -11.82 2.03 -20.60
C ASP A 190 -12.46 2.44 -19.27
N ARG A 191 -13.72 2.86 -19.31
CA ARG A 191 -14.46 3.42 -18.17
C ARG A 191 -15.11 2.30 -17.38
N VAL A 192 -14.91 2.32 -16.07
CA VAL A 192 -15.50 1.39 -15.10
C VAL A 192 -16.68 2.07 -14.40
N CYS A 193 -17.86 1.43 -14.44
CA CYS A 193 -18.93 1.67 -13.46
C CYS A 193 -18.82 0.66 -12.34
N VAL A 194 -19.00 1.11 -11.11
CA VAL A 194 -19.05 0.25 -9.92
C VAL A 194 -20.52 0.04 -9.55
N ASP A 195 -21.01 -1.19 -9.68
CA ASP A 195 -22.32 -1.60 -9.18
C ASP A 195 -22.15 -2.20 -7.78
N LEU A 196 -22.80 -1.60 -6.79
CA LEU A 196 -22.77 -2.06 -5.40
C LEU A 196 -23.94 -3.00 -5.08
N VAL A 197 -23.80 -3.78 -4.01
CA VAL A 197 -24.85 -4.70 -3.55
C VAL A 197 -25.92 -4.01 -2.69
N GLN A 198 -25.81 -2.70 -2.47
CA GLN A 198 -26.77 -1.92 -1.70
C GLN A 198 -27.20 -0.67 -2.48
N MET A 199 -28.42 -0.21 -2.21
CA MET A 199 -28.89 1.06 -2.72
C MET A 199 -28.16 2.22 -2.02
N LEU A 200 -27.94 3.27 -2.80
CA LEU A 200 -27.34 4.53 -2.41
C LEU A 200 -28.37 5.64 -2.50
N SER A 201 -28.28 6.62 -1.61
CA SER A 201 -28.99 7.90 -1.77
C SER A 201 -28.32 8.78 -2.84
N PRO A 202 -29.01 9.82 -3.35
CA PRO A 202 -28.41 10.78 -4.29
C PRO A 202 -27.18 11.52 -3.77
N ASP A 203 -27.07 11.66 -2.45
CA ASP A 203 -25.94 12.28 -1.74
C ASP A 203 -24.79 11.31 -1.42
N GLU A 204 -24.95 10.03 -1.76
CA GLU A 204 -23.93 9.00 -1.53
C GLU A 204 -23.06 8.78 -2.77
N GLY A 205 -21.77 8.59 -2.55
CA GLY A 205 -20.79 8.38 -3.61
C GLY A 205 -19.48 7.78 -3.11
N CYS A 206 -18.51 7.64 -4.01
CA CYS A 206 -17.16 7.14 -3.70
C CYS A 206 -16.10 8.19 -4.01
N TRP A 207 -15.02 8.17 -3.24
CA TRP A 207 -13.83 8.99 -3.50
C TRP A 207 -13.00 8.35 -4.61
N ILE A 208 -12.84 9.05 -5.72
CA ILE A 208 -12.11 8.58 -6.90
C ILE A 208 -11.19 9.70 -7.42
N GLY A 209 -10.02 9.33 -7.93
CA GLY A 209 -9.10 10.28 -8.56
C GLY A 209 -7.95 9.56 -9.26
N SER A 210 -7.24 10.25 -10.15
CA SER A 210 -6.01 9.71 -10.75
C SER A 210 -4.87 9.62 -9.73
N PHE A 211 -4.96 10.34 -8.61
CA PHE A 211 -3.98 10.33 -7.52
C PHE A 211 -4.63 9.88 -6.22
N ALA A 212 -4.01 8.95 -5.50
CA ALA A 212 -4.60 8.43 -4.27
C ALA A 212 -4.63 9.48 -3.12
N LYS A 213 -3.73 10.47 -3.20
CA LYS A 213 -3.64 11.59 -2.24
C LYS A 213 -4.69 12.68 -2.44
N LEU A 214 -5.34 12.75 -3.61
CA LEU A 214 -6.31 13.79 -3.93
C LEU A 214 -7.42 13.22 -4.82
N MET A 215 -8.58 12.99 -4.22
CA MET A 215 -9.74 12.36 -4.86
C MET A 215 -10.95 13.29 -4.81
N ALA A 216 -11.80 13.24 -5.84
CA ALA A 216 -13.10 13.88 -5.87
C ALA A 216 -14.21 12.90 -5.45
N LEU A 217 -15.30 13.41 -4.87
CA LEU A 217 -16.48 12.60 -4.56
C LEU A 217 -17.32 12.41 -5.82
N ILE A 218 -17.46 11.17 -6.30
CA ILE A 218 -18.35 10.83 -7.42
C ILE A 218 -19.62 10.20 -6.89
N LEU A 219 -20.74 10.89 -7.08
CA LEU A 219 -22.04 10.49 -6.56
C LEU A 219 -22.67 9.37 -7.39
N SER A 220 -23.58 8.65 -6.75
CA SER A 220 -24.38 7.58 -7.35
C SER A 220 -25.27 8.06 -8.50
N GLU A 221 -25.74 7.14 -9.32
CA GLU A 221 -26.78 7.38 -10.33
C GLU A 221 -28.21 7.33 -9.73
N ALA A 222 -28.36 7.71 -8.44
CA ALA A 222 -29.64 7.71 -7.74
C ALA A 222 -30.49 8.96 -7.99
N GLU A 223 -29.87 10.07 -8.41
CA GLU A 223 -30.57 11.32 -8.73
C GLU A 223 -31.39 11.17 -10.01
N THR A 224 -32.64 11.62 -10.00
CA THR A 224 -33.53 11.54 -11.16
C THR A 224 -33.02 12.40 -12.32
N SER A 225 -32.97 11.82 -13.51
CA SER A 225 -32.71 12.53 -14.78
C SER A 225 -33.94 12.47 -15.68
N THR A 226 -34.06 13.45 -16.59
CA THR A 226 -35.18 13.53 -17.53
C THR A 226 -35.14 12.42 -18.59
N TYR A 227 -33.95 11.90 -18.90
CA TYR A 227 -33.73 11.04 -20.06
C TYR A 227 -33.27 9.63 -19.71
N VAL A 228 -32.77 9.41 -18.49
CA VAL A 228 -32.15 8.14 -18.07
C VAL A 228 -32.78 7.67 -16.76
N PRO A 229 -33.29 6.42 -16.70
CA PRO A 229 -33.74 5.82 -15.45
C PRO A 229 -32.60 5.74 -14.43
N THR A 230 -32.91 5.99 -13.17
CA THR A 230 -31.93 5.94 -12.09
C THR A 230 -31.43 4.52 -11.84
N ARG A 231 -30.18 4.43 -11.40
CA ARG A 231 -29.55 3.19 -10.96
C ARG A 231 -28.92 3.47 -9.60
N PRO A 232 -29.72 3.48 -8.52
CA PRO A 232 -29.26 3.91 -7.20
C PRO A 232 -28.20 3.01 -6.57
N PHE A 233 -27.75 1.95 -7.23
CA PHE A 233 -26.63 1.10 -6.80
C PHE A 233 -25.35 1.36 -7.59
N ARG A 234 -25.37 2.25 -8.61
CA ARG A 234 -24.28 2.44 -9.58
C ARG A 234 -23.54 3.75 -9.32
N ILE A 235 -22.22 3.71 -9.44
CA ILE A 235 -21.34 4.88 -9.52
C ILE A 235 -20.59 4.85 -10.86
N ASN A 236 -20.63 5.96 -11.59
CA ASN A 236 -19.90 6.14 -12.85
C ASN A 236 -18.47 6.61 -12.55
N ALA A 237 -17.60 5.67 -12.17
CA ALA A 237 -16.37 5.98 -11.44
C ALA A 237 -15.30 6.71 -12.26
N GLY A 238 -14.87 6.13 -13.39
CA GLY A 238 -13.77 6.67 -14.20
C GLY A 238 -12.99 5.59 -14.95
N PRO A 239 -11.89 5.92 -15.62
CA PRO A 239 -11.06 4.94 -16.31
C PRO A 239 -10.33 3.96 -15.38
N VAL A 240 -9.96 2.80 -15.92
CA VAL A 240 -9.24 1.71 -15.23
C VAL A 240 -8.06 2.13 -14.33
N HIS A 241 -7.32 3.18 -14.68
CA HIS A 241 -6.16 3.67 -13.91
C HIS A 241 -6.53 4.51 -12.67
N SER A 242 -7.77 4.96 -12.54
CA SER A 242 -8.18 5.79 -11.41
C SER A 242 -8.17 4.96 -10.13
N TYR A 243 -7.82 5.59 -9.01
CA TYR A 243 -7.94 5.01 -7.69
C TYR A 243 -9.35 5.19 -7.16
N ILE A 244 -9.83 4.23 -6.36
CA ILE A 244 -11.00 4.35 -5.49
C ILE A 244 -10.60 4.19 -4.03
N CYS A 245 -11.27 4.87 -3.11
CA CYS A 245 -11.08 4.66 -1.67
C CYS A 245 -11.83 3.43 -1.17
N MET A 246 -11.10 2.54 -0.50
CA MET A 246 -11.60 1.31 0.12
C MET A 246 -12.15 1.57 1.52
N ALA A 247 -13.00 0.67 2.03
CA ALA A 247 -13.67 0.83 3.33
C ALA A 247 -12.70 0.95 4.53
N ASP A 248 -11.47 0.44 4.39
CA ASP A 248 -10.39 0.52 5.37
C ASP A 248 -9.50 1.78 5.21
N ASN A 249 -9.91 2.73 4.36
CA ASN A 249 -9.17 3.93 3.95
C ASN A 249 -7.91 3.71 3.09
N SER A 250 -7.61 2.46 2.72
CA SER A 250 -6.68 2.21 1.61
C SER A 250 -7.31 2.65 0.29
N THR A 251 -6.55 2.51 -0.79
CA THR A 251 -6.97 2.84 -2.15
C THR A 251 -6.66 1.66 -3.07
N LYS A 252 -7.40 1.53 -4.16
CA LYS A 252 -7.20 0.44 -5.13
C LYS A 252 -7.43 0.97 -6.52
N TYR A 253 -6.71 0.48 -7.53
CA TYR A 253 -7.02 0.85 -8.92
C TYR A 253 -8.37 0.28 -9.32
N LEU A 254 -9.12 1.00 -10.16
CA LEU A 254 -10.41 0.53 -10.65
C LEU A 254 -10.29 -0.79 -11.44
N CYS A 255 -9.18 -1.05 -12.13
CA CYS A 255 -8.92 -2.33 -12.81
C CYS A 255 -8.67 -3.51 -11.87
N GLU A 256 -8.27 -3.28 -10.63
CA GLU A 256 -7.96 -4.33 -9.66
C GLU A 256 -9.17 -4.70 -8.80
N LEU A 257 -10.21 -3.85 -8.77
CA LEU A 257 -11.43 -4.12 -8.01
C LEU A 257 -12.04 -5.45 -8.44
N GLN A 258 -12.62 -6.16 -7.47
CA GLN A 258 -13.33 -7.41 -7.69
C GLN A 258 -14.68 -7.39 -6.98
N ALA A 259 -15.60 -8.26 -7.40
CA ALA A 259 -16.84 -8.48 -6.66
C ALA A 259 -16.52 -8.96 -5.23
N GLY A 260 -17.21 -8.41 -4.24
CA GLY A 260 -16.96 -8.66 -2.82
C GLY A 260 -16.03 -7.65 -2.14
N ASP A 261 -15.20 -6.93 -2.90
CA ASP A 261 -14.39 -5.83 -2.35
C ASP A 261 -15.29 -4.78 -1.70
N LYS A 262 -14.87 -4.22 -0.55
CA LYS A 262 -15.63 -3.20 0.16
C LYS A 262 -15.05 -1.81 -0.10
N VAL A 263 -15.80 -0.98 -0.81
CA VAL A 263 -15.44 0.43 -1.07
C VAL A 263 -16.03 1.35 -0.01
N LEU A 264 -15.39 2.50 0.20
CA LEU A 264 -15.89 3.54 1.10
C LEU A 264 -16.96 4.36 0.37
N VAL A 265 -18.20 4.24 0.82
CA VAL A 265 -19.30 5.10 0.40
C VAL A 265 -19.43 6.24 1.41
N PHE A 266 -19.42 7.47 0.92
CA PHE A 266 -19.53 8.69 1.71
C PHE A 266 -20.83 9.41 1.37
N ASN A 267 -21.53 9.88 2.41
CA ASN A 267 -22.72 10.72 2.28
C ASN A 267 -22.34 12.21 2.48
N SER A 268 -22.52 13.02 1.45
CA SER A 268 -22.10 14.43 1.44
C SER A 268 -22.93 15.36 2.33
N VAL A 269 -24.14 14.95 2.72
CA VAL A 269 -25.04 15.72 3.59
C VAL A 269 -24.83 15.35 5.05
N ALA A 270 -24.83 14.06 5.36
CA ALA A 270 -24.66 13.54 6.72
C ALA A 270 -23.20 13.61 7.20
N GLY A 271 -22.23 13.68 6.27
CA GLY A 271 -20.81 13.66 6.60
C GLY A 271 -20.32 12.29 7.11
N THR A 272 -21.09 11.23 6.86
CA THR A 272 -20.81 9.88 7.35
C THR A 272 -20.30 8.98 6.23
N SER A 273 -19.51 7.96 6.58
CA SER A 273 -19.06 6.92 5.64
C SER A 273 -19.49 5.53 6.08
N ARG A 274 -19.62 4.61 5.12
CA ARG A 274 -19.85 3.18 5.36
C ARG A 274 -19.16 2.34 4.29
N GLY A 275 -18.75 1.12 4.65
CA GLY A 275 -18.24 0.15 3.70
C GLY A 275 -19.37 -0.56 2.95
N VAL A 276 -19.30 -0.63 1.62
CA VAL A 276 -20.29 -1.33 0.80
C VAL A 276 -19.59 -2.25 -0.18
N ALA A 277 -20.06 -3.49 -0.29
CA ALA A 277 -19.46 -4.47 -1.19
C ALA A 277 -19.81 -4.17 -2.65
N VAL A 278 -18.82 -4.34 -3.53
CA VAL A 278 -18.97 -4.34 -4.97
C VAL A 278 -19.72 -5.61 -5.39
N GLY A 279 -20.80 -5.46 -6.16
CA GLY A 279 -21.51 -6.56 -6.78
C GLY A 279 -20.96 -6.90 -8.16
N ARG A 280 -20.76 -5.88 -9.00
CA ARG A 280 -20.22 -6.04 -10.36
C ARG A 280 -19.47 -4.79 -10.81
N LEU A 281 -18.49 -4.98 -11.68
CA LEU A 281 -17.83 -3.89 -12.42
C LEU A 281 -18.25 -3.95 -13.88
N LYS A 282 -18.70 -2.83 -14.42
CA LYS A 282 -19.03 -2.70 -15.84
C LYS A 282 -17.95 -1.86 -16.51
N GLN A 283 -17.05 -2.51 -17.24
CA GLN A 283 -16.03 -1.85 -18.06
C GLN A 283 -16.56 -1.68 -19.50
N GLU A 284 -16.50 -0.46 -20.02
CA GLU A 284 -16.85 -0.14 -21.40
C GLU A 284 -16.04 1.06 -21.91
N VAL A 285 -15.68 1.06 -23.19
CA VAL A 285 -15.00 2.20 -23.81
C VAL A 285 -15.98 3.36 -23.96
N ARG A 286 -15.66 4.50 -23.36
CA ARG A 286 -16.50 5.70 -23.39
C ARG A 286 -15.65 6.96 -23.55
N PRO A 287 -16.18 8.01 -24.18
CA PRO A 287 -15.54 9.32 -24.18
C PRO A 287 -15.56 9.92 -22.77
N CYS A 288 -14.39 10.33 -22.29
CA CYS A 288 -14.15 10.94 -20.99
C CYS A 288 -13.47 12.30 -21.16
N VAL A 289 -13.68 13.17 -20.18
CA VAL A 289 -13.03 14.49 -20.08
C VAL A 289 -12.07 14.52 -18.91
N LEU A 290 -10.97 15.27 -19.05
CA LEU A 290 -10.00 15.52 -18.00
C LEU A 290 -10.42 16.71 -17.14
N ILE A 291 -10.56 16.46 -15.84
CA ILE A 291 -10.92 17.46 -14.85
C ILE A 291 -9.74 17.63 -13.90
N ARG A 292 -9.20 18.84 -13.84
CA ARG A 292 -8.21 19.27 -12.85
C ARG A 292 -8.91 19.48 -11.51
N LEU A 293 -8.28 18.99 -10.45
CA LEU A 293 -8.69 19.15 -9.06
C LEU A 293 -7.69 20.06 -8.37
N GLU A 294 -8.16 21.05 -7.62
CA GLU A 294 -7.30 21.95 -6.87
C GLU A 294 -7.87 22.23 -5.48
N THR A 295 -7.02 22.13 -4.46
CA THR A 295 -7.39 22.40 -3.06
C THR A 295 -7.08 23.85 -2.70
N PRO A 296 -7.68 24.40 -1.61
CA PRO A 296 -7.30 25.73 -1.10
C PRO A 296 -5.82 25.86 -0.70
N ALA A 297 -5.14 24.74 -0.47
CA ALA A 297 -3.71 24.67 -0.16
C ALA A 297 -2.83 24.49 -1.41
N ASN A 298 -3.37 24.76 -2.61
CA ASN A 298 -2.70 24.61 -3.91
C ASN A 298 -2.17 23.20 -4.21
N GLN A 299 -2.68 22.16 -3.53
CA GLN A 299 -2.47 20.79 -3.97
C GLN A 299 -3.30 20.56 -5.24
N GLN A 300 -2.65 20.06 -6.28
CA GLN A 300 -3.28 19.78 -7.57
C GLN A 300 -3.35 18.28 -7.84
N GLY A 301 -4.37 17.89 -8.58
CA GLY A 301 -4.60 16.53 -9.04
C GLY A 301 -5.53 16.53 -10.24
N GLN A 302 -5.95 15.35 -10.65
CA GLN A 302 -6.86 15.22 -11.79
C GLN A 302 -7.70 13.96 -11.70
N ILE A 303 -8.76 13.93 -12.49
CA ILE A 303 -9.63 12.78 -12.71
C ILE A 303 -10.17 12.81 -14.13
N PHE A 304 -10.30 11.64 -14.73
CA PHE A 304 -11.05 11.46 -15.97
C PHE A 304 -12.46 10.99 -15.66
N LEU A 305 -13.47 11.65 -16.22
CA LEU A 305 -14.88 11.29 -16.04
C LEU A 305 -15.60 11.29 -17.37
N GLN A 306 -16.59 10.40 -17.53
CA GLN A 306 -17.43 10.46 -18.71
C GLN A 306 -18.22 11.77 -18.74
N GLN A 307 -18.23 12.44 -19.89
CA GLN A 307 -19.07 13.62 -20.10
C GLN A 307 -20.55 13.20 -20.25
N ALA A 308 -21.26 13.10 -19.14
CA ALA A 308 -22.69 12.78 -19.12
C ALA A 308 -23.39 13.39 -17.89
N GLU A 309 -24.70 13.63 -18.00
CA GLU A 309 -25.53 14.20 -16.92
C GLU A 309 -25.62 13.30 -15.68
N THR A 310 -25.42 11.99 -15.86
CA THR A 310 -25.46 10.97 -14.81
C THR A 310 -24.14 10.87 -14.02
N VAL A 311 -23.09 11.59 -14.45
CA VAL A 311 -21.81 11.65 -13.75
C VAL A 311 -21.75 12.95 -12.95
N ARG A 312 -21.80 12.81 -11.63
CA ARG A 312 -21.96 13.94 -10.71
C ARG A 312 -20.81 13.97 -9.71
N LEU A 313 -20.14 15.12 -9.65
CA LEU A 313 -19.18 15.45 -8.61
C LEU A 313 -19.94 16.05 -7.42
N GLY A 314 -19.70 15.52 -6.23
CA GLY A 314 -20.31 16.01 -5.01
C GLY A 314 -19.77 17.38 -4.61
N HIS A 315 -20.66 18.22 -4.10
CA HIS A 315 -20.36 19.50 -3.47
C HIS A 315 -21.01 19.53 -2.07
N GLU A 316 -20.77 20.59 -1.31
CA GLU A 316 -21.29 20.75 0.04
C GLU A 316 -22.82 20.74 0.07
N ARG A 317 -23.38 20.20 1.16
CA ARG A 317 -24.81 20.27 1.50
C ARG A 317 -25.72 19.69 0.39
N GLY A 318 -25.34 18.53 -0.16
CA GLY A 318 -26.15 17.79 -1.14
C GLY A 318 -26.17 18.39 -2.55
N LYS A 319 -25.40 19.46 -2.77
CA LYS A 319 -25.21 20.00 -4.12
C LYS A 319 -24.28 19.10 -4.92
N PHE A 320 -24.37 19.21 -6.24
CA PHE A 320 -23.49 18.51 -7.15
C PHE A 320 -23.23 19.33 -8.40
N LEU A 321 -22.17 18.95 -9.09
CA LEU A 321 -21.80 19.44 -10.41
C LEU A 321 -21.82 18.27 -11.38
N ARG A 322 -22.50 18.38 -12.53
CA ARG A 322 -22.43 17.32 -13.54
C ARG A 322 -21.15 17.49 -14.35
N ALA A 323 -20.53 16.37 -14.74
CA ALA A 323 -19.37 16.41 -15.63
C ALA A 323 -19.70 17.05 -16.98
N SER A 324 -20.97 16.99 -17.43
CA SER A 324 -21.46 17.67 -18.63
C SER A 324 -21.53 19.19 -18.52
N ASP A 325 -21.61 19.73 -17.30
CA ASP A 325 -21.78 21.18 -17.05
C ASP A 325 -20.43 21.91 -16.99
N LEU A 326 -19.32 21.16 -17.01
CA LEU A 326 -17.97 21.69 -17.09
C LEU A 326 -17.62 22.04 -18.53
N ASP A 327 -17.77 23.31 -18.85
CA ASP A 327 -17.30 23.88 -20.11
C ASP A 327 -15.81 24.22 -20.02
N HIS A 328 -15.07 23.93 -21.09
CA HIS A 328 -13.68 24.32 -21.28
C HIS A 328 -13.52 25.81 -21.64
N GLU A 329 -14.54 26.45 -22.23
CA GLU A 329 -14.50 27.85 -22.70
C GLU A 329 -15.05 28.87 -21.66
N ALA A 330 -15.50 28.43 -20.49
CA ALA A 330 -16.08 29.36 -19.52
C ALA A 330 -15.03 30.26 -18.84
N ILE A 331 -15.40 31.52 -18.62
CA ILE A 331 -14.53 32.54 -17.99
C ILE A 331 -14.21 32.17 -16.52
N ASP A 332 -15.12 31.43 -15.87
CA ASP A 332 -14.93 30.84 -14.54
C ASP A 332 -15.11 29.32 -14.63
N ASN A 333 -13.99 28.63 -14.92
CA ASN A 333 -13.94 27.16 -15.01
C ASN A 333 -13.82 26.49 -13.64
N ASN A 334 -13.56 27.23 -12.56
CA ASN A 334 -13.28 26.65 -11.25
C ASN A 334 -14.58 26.47 -10.47
N LYS A 335 -15.19 25.29 -10.60
CA LYS A 335 -16.44 24.97 -9.90
C LYS A 335 -16.18 24.28 -8.56
N PRO A 336 -16.90 24.63 -7.49
CA PRO A 336 -16.64 24.07 -6.17
C PRO A 336 -17.06 22.60 -6.10
N ILE A 337 -16.18 21.76 -5.55
CA ILE A 337 -16.40 20.32 -5.37
C ILE A 337 -15.78 19.84 -4.06
N LEU A 338 -16.26 18.71 -3.55
CA LEU A 338 -15.67 18.04 -2.39
C LEU A 338 -14.45 17.21 -2.81
N LEU A 339 -13.35 17.43 -2.09
CA LEU A 339 -12.08 16.74 -2.28
C LEU A 339 -11.68 16.03 -0.98
N ARG A 340 -11.21 14.79 -1.11
CA ARG A 340 -10.52 14.06 -0.05
C ARG A 340 -9.01 14.18 -0.27
N THR A 341 -8.32 14.72 0.73
CA THR A 341 -6.86 14.88 0.74
C THR A 341 -6.20 13.93 1.73
N LEU A 342 -4.98 13.50 1.41
CA LEU A 342 -4.12 12.74 2.29
C LEU A 342 -2.72 13.39 2.30
N ALA A 343 -2.14 13.60 3.48
CA ALA A 343 -0.83 14.24 3.63
C ALA A 343 0.38 13.28 3.42
N ALA A 344 0.13 12.01 3.08
CA ALA A 344 1.14 10.97 2.94
C ALA A 344 1.22 10.44 1.49
N GLY A 345 2.38 9.91 1.09
CA GLY A 345 2.50 9.12 -0.13
C GLY A 345 1.74 7.79 -0.02
N THR A 346 1.39 7.19 -1.16
CA THR A 346 0.70 5.90 -1.21
C THR A 346 1.50 4.94 -2.09
N HIS A 347 1.79 3.74 -1.59
CA HIS A 347 2.44 2.68 -2.36
C HIS A 347 1.51 1.47 -2.38
N ILE A 348 1.08 1.07 -3.58
CA ILE A 348 0.12 -0.04 -3.80
C ILE A 348 -1.12 0.15 -2.91
N GLY A 349 -1.70 1.33 -2.97
CA GLY A 349 -2.96 1.59 -2.29
C GLY A 349 -2.87 1.93 -0.80
N ILE A 350 -1.74 1.69 -0.14
CA ILE A 350 -1.59 1.90 1.30
C ILE A 350 -0.85 3.22 1.57
N ALA A 351 -1.40 4.03 2.47
CA ALA A 351 -0.75 5.24 2.95
C ALA A 351 0.58 4.93 3.68
N PHE A 352 1.63 5.67 3.37
CA PHE A 352 2.90 5.62 4.08
C PHE A 352 3.55 6.99 4.13
N GLU A 353 4.40 7.22 5.13
CA GLU A 353 5.08 8.50 5.37
C GLU A 353 6.29 8.75 4.45
N GLY A 354 6.25 8.29 3.20
CA GLY A 354 7.33 8.54 2.22
C GLY A 354 6.87 9.31 0.99
N SER A 355 7.81 9.78 0.17
CA SER A 355 7.51 10.57 -1.02
C SER A 355 7.35 9.70 -2.27
N VAL A 356 6.11 9.56 -2.75
CA VAL A 356 5.82 9.06 -4.11
C VAL A 356 5.44 10.26 -4.97
N GLU A 357 6.19 10.48 -6.05
CA GLU A 357 5.87 11.48 -7.06
C GLU A 357 5.03 10.83 -8.17
N GLU A 358 3.71 10.97 -8.07
CA GLU A 358 2.78 10.68 -9.17
C GLU A 358 2.65 11.96 -10.02
N ARG A 359 2.89 11.90 -11.34
CA ARG A 359 2.84 13.03 -12.28
C ARG A 359 1.67 12.96 -13.25
#